data_AF-A0A3D1TXU7-F1
#
_entry.id   AF-A0A3D1TXU7-F1
#
_cell.length_a   1.000
_cell.length_b   1.000
_cell.length_c   1.000
_cell.angle_alpha   90.00
_cell.angle_beta   90.00
_cell.angle_gamma   90.00
#
_symmetry.space_group_name_H-M   'P 1'
#
loop_
_entity.id
_entity.type
_entity.pdbx_description
1 polymer ?
#
loop_
_entity_poly.entity_id
_entity_poly.type
_entity_poly.pdbx_seq_one_letter_code
_entity_poly.pdbx_strand_id
1 'polypeptide(L)'
;MSQASLFDVMYGAGLFEGEGCVLIHRGGRKPFGSFSLEAIINMCDPEPVAKMESIWGGTLRNHRQHRGVGRRVYHWGNPSEA
;
A
#
# COMPACT_ATOMS: atom_id res chain seq x y z
N MET A 1 5.24 18.83 4.66
CA MET A 1 5.52 17.43 5.05
C MET A 1 6.72 17.47 5.97
N SER A 2 6.64 16.90 7.18
CA SER A 2 7.82 16.75 8.04
C SER A 2 8.77 15.75 7.39
N GLN A 3 10.06 16.03 7.41
CA GLN A 3 11.07 15.10 6.90
C GLN A 3 11.05 13.83 7.76
N ALA A 4 10.86 12.66 7.14
CA ALA A 4 10.92 11.37 7.82
C ALA A 4 12.32 11.16 8.43
N SER A 5 12.38 10.65 9.67
CA SER A 5 13.66 10.33 10.29
C SER A 5 14.29 9.09 9.64
N LEU A 6 15.59 8.89 9.84
CA LEU A 6 16.28 7.67 9.38
C LEU A 6 15.60 6.40 9.94
N PHE A 7 15.16 6.44 11.20
CA PHE A 7 14.46 5.31 11.82
C PHE A 7 13.11 5.04 11.18
N ASP A 8 12.37 6.08 10.78
CA ASP A 8 11.11 5.91 10.07
C ASP A 8 11.33 5.24 8.71
N VAL A 9 12.35 5.67 7.97
CA VAL A 9 12.70 5.08 6.67
C VAL A 9 13.09 3.60 6.82
N MET A 10 13.92 3.27 7.81
CA MET A 10 14.31 1.88 8.08
C MET A 10 13.13 1.01 8.51
N TYR A 11 12.26 1.53 9.39
CA TYR A 11 11.04 0.85 9.81
C TYR A 11 10.14 0.55 8.61
N GLY A 12 9.87 1.56 7.78
CA GLY A 12 9.03 1.40 6.61
C GLY A 12 9.61 0.41 5.60
N ALA A 13 10.94 0.37 5.46
CA ALA A 13 11.60 -0.54 4.52
C ALA A 13 11.46 -1.98 4.98
N GLY A 14 11.66 -2.24 6.28
CA GLY A 14 11.42 -3.56 6.87
C GLY A 14 9.95 -3.98 6.79
N LEU A 15 9.02 -3.04 7.04
CA LEU A 15 7.59 -3.32 6.92
C LEU A 15 7.22 -3.69 5.48
N PHE A 16 7.73 -2.96 4.48
CA PHE A 16 7.46 -3.25 3.08
C PHE A 16 8.11 -4.57 2.62
N GLU A 17 9.30 -4.90 3.13
CA GLU A 17 9.95 -6.18 2.81
C GLU A 17 9.18 -7.38 3.38
N GLY A 18 8.61 -7.26 4.60
CA GLY A 18 7.86 -8.33 5.24
C GLY A 18 6.41 -8.49 4.73
N GLU A 19 5.68 -7.38 4.57
CA GLU A 19 4.23 -7.38 4.31
C GLU A 19 3.85 -6.71 2.97
N GLY A 20 4.82 -6.10 2.30
CA GLY A 20 4.60 -5.40 1.05
C GLY A 20 4.58 -6.32 -0.16
N CYS A 21 4.04 -5.80 -1.25
CA CYS A 21 4.00 -6.49 -2.52
C CYS A 21 4.22 -5.49 -3.66
N VAL A 22 5.07 -5.87 -4.62
CA VAL A 22 5.20 -5.19 -5.89
C VAL A 22 4.48 -6.01 -6.95
N LEU A 23 3.43 -5.43 -7.53
CA LEU A 23 2.56 -6.08 -8.50
C LEU A 23 2.71 -5.40 -9.85
N ILE A 24 2.88 -6.22 -10.90
CA ILE A 24 2.73 -5.79 -12.28
C ILE A 24 1.50 -6.48 -12.84
N HIS A 25 0.48 -5.72 -13.22
CA HIS A 25 -0.77 -6.28 -13.73
C HIS A 25 -1.30 -5.50 -14.92
N ARG A 26 -2.08 -6.18 -15.77
CA ARG A 26 -2.78 -5.54 -16.88
C ARG A 26 -4.11 -5.00 -16.37
N GLY A 27 -4.21 -3.70 -16.18
CA GLY A 27 -5.46 -3.06 -15.79
C GLY A 27 -6.50 -3.12 -16.92
N GLY A 28 -7.71 -3.59 -16.63
CA GLY A 28 -8.79 -3.74 -17.63
C GLY A 28 -9.31 -2.43 -18.25
N ARG A 29 -8.88 -1.27 -17.74
CA ARG A 29 -9.25 0.06 -18.24
C ARG A 29 -8.13 0.78 -19.00
N LYS A 30 -6.91 0.22 -19.06
CA LYS A 30 -5.78 0.83 -19.78
C LYS A 30 -5.71 0.31 -21.23
N PRO A 31 -5.10 1.06 -22.16
CA PRO A 31 -4.94 0.62 -23.55
C PRO A 31 -4.30 -0.76 -23.68
N PHE A 32 -4.65 -1.51 -24.72
CA PHE A 32 -4.06 -2.82 -25.00
C PHE A 32 -2.53 -2.74 -25.04
N GLY A 33 -1.86 -3.63 -24.31
CA GLY A 33 -0.41 -3.64 -24.14
C GLY A 33 0.12 -2.81 -22.96
N SER A 34 -0.74 -2.09 -22.25
CA SER A 34 -0.35 -1.34 -21.04
C SER A 34 -0.30 -2.23 -19.81
N PHE A 35 0.66 -1.94 -18.92
CA PHE A 35 0.78 -2.54 -17.61
C PHE A 35 0.72 -1.46 -16.53
N SER A 36 0.19 -1.81 -15.36
CA SER A 36 0.26 -1.02 -14.16
C SER A 36 1.27 -1.64 -13.20
N LEU A 37 2.06 -0.78 -12.56
CA LEU A 37 2.95 -1.14 -11.47
C LEU A 37 2.38 -0.58 -10.17
N GLU A 38 2.20 -1.45 -9.18
CA GLU A 38 1.72 -1.07 -7.85
C GLU A 38 2.67 -1.57 -6.78
N ALA A 39 2.97 -0.71 -5.81
CA ALA A 39 3.68 -1.06 -4.58
C ALA A 39 2.71 -0.88 -3.43
N ILE A 40 2.34 -1.97 -2.76
CA ILE A 40 1.22 -1.99 -1.81
C ILE A 40 1.59 -2.70 -0.52
N ILE A 41 0.88 -2.37 0.56
CA ILE A 41 0.82 -3.13 1.81
C ILE A 41 -0.65 -3.35 2.15
N ASN A 42 -1.01 -4.58 2.52
CA ASN A 42 -2.34 -4.94 3.02
C ASN A 42 -2.23 -5.62 4.37
N MET A 43 -2.87 -5.08 5.40
CA MET A 43 -2.89 -5.72 6.71
C MET A 43 -4.15 -5.37 7.50
N CYS A 44 -4.41 -6.11 8.58
CA CYS A 44 -5.55 -5.86 9.46
C CYS A 44 -5.27 -4.77 10.52
N ASP A 45 -4.00 -4.43 10.74
CA ASP A 45 -3.59 -3.38 11.65
C ASP A 45 -3.53 -2.03 10.89
N PRO A 46 -4.29 -1.00 11.30
CA PRO A 46 -4.24 0.30 10.64
C PRO A 46 -2.96 1.09 10.88
N GLU A 47 -2.29 0.91 12.02
CA GLU A 47 -1.20 1.80 12.45
C GLU A 47 0.01 1.73 11.52
N PRO A 48 0.54 0.55 11.15
CA PRO A 48 1.70 0.47 10.26
C PRO A 48 1.37 1.02 8.87
N VAL A 49 0.14 0.82 8.38
CA VAL A 49 -0.33 1.32 7.09
C VAL A 49 -0.39 2.85 7.08
N ALA A 50 -0.92 3.47 8.15
CA ALA A 50 -0.93 4.92 8.29
C ALA A 50 0.49 5.50 8.43
N LYS A 51 1.41 4.76 9.08
CA LYS A 51 2.82 5.15 9.17
C LYS A 51 3.46 5.24 7.79
N MET A 52 3.15 4.33 6.87
CA MET A 52 3.65 4.37 5.49
C MET A 52 3.24 5.63 4.74
N GLU A 53 1.99 6.09 4.92
CA GLU A 53 1.53 7.35 4.35
C GLU A 53 2.33 8.55 4.88
N SER A 54 2.65 8.56 6.18
CA SER A 54 3.45 9.65 6.76
C SER A 54 4.90 9.70 6.26
N ILE A 55 5.47 8.55 5.87
CA ILE A 55 6.87 8.43 5.42
C ILE A 55 7.00 8.75 3.93
N TRP A 56 6.12 8.16 3.11
CA TRP A 56 6.25 8.15 1.64
C TRP A 56 5.06 8.74 0.89
N GLY A 57 4.06 9.27 1.60
CA GLY A 57 2.78 9.65 1.00
C GLY A 57 2.03 8.43 0.50
N GLY A 58 1.24 8.56 -0.57
CA GLY A 58 0.48 7.47 -1.15
C GLY A 58 -1.02 7.59 -0.93
N THR A 59 -1.74 6.49 -1.08
CA THR A 59 -3.19 6.43 -0.86
C THR A 59 -3.53 5.38 0.17
N LEU A 60 -4.25 5.80 1.21
CA LEU A 60 -4.87 4.91 2.18
C LEU A 60 -6.27 4.53 1.75
N ARG A 61 -6.55 3.23 1.74
CA ARG A 61 -7.89 2.68 1.53
C ARG A 61 -8.16 1.64 2.60
N ASN A 62 -9.43 1.41 2.91
CA ASN A 62 -9.83 0.25 3.70
C ASN A 62 -11.05 -0.41 3.08
N HIS A 63 -11.14 -1.72 3.25
CA HIS A 63 -12.29 -2.50 2.79
C HIS A 63 -12.55 -3.64 3.78
N ARG A 64 -13.76 -4.19 3.73
CA ARG A 64 -14.08 -5.41 4.47
C ARG A 64 -13.68 -6.61 3.64
N GLN A 65 -13.01 -7.58 4.26
CA GLN A 65 -12.72 -8.84 3.59
C GLN A 65 -14.04 -9.57 3.28
N HIS A 66 -14.26 -9.91 2.02
CA HIS A 66 -15.51 -10.51 1.55
C HIS A 66 -15.68 -12.00 1.92
N ARG A 67 -14.62 -12.67 2.43
CA ARG A 67 -14.65 -14.11 2.75
C ARG A 67 -14.14 -14.39 4.16
N GLY A 68 -14.95 -15.12 4.94
CA GLY A 68 -14.54 -15.87 6.14
C GLY A 68 -14.66 -15.12 7.46
N VAL A 69 -14.10 -13.91 7.56
CA VAL A 69 -14.16 -13.11 8.80
C VAL A 69 -14.29 -11.66 8.36
N GLY A 70 -15.30 -10.93 8.82
CA GLY A 70 -15.57 -9.54 8.43
C GLY A 70 -14.53 -8.53 8.91
N ARG A 71 -13.25 -8.91 8.96
CA ARG A 71 -12.12 -8.10 9.35
C ARG A 71 -11.93 -6.98 8.33
N ARG A 72 -11.59 -5.81 8.85
CA ARG A 72 -11.22 -4.66 8.06
C ARG A 72 -9.77 -4.84 7.63
N VAL A 73 -9.53 -4.73 6.34
CA VAL A 73 -8.18 -4.70 5.76
C VAL A 73 -7.88 -3.26 5.41
N TYR A 74 -6.72 -2.80 5.85
CA TYR A 74 -6.15 -1.50 5.54
C TYR A 74 -5.10 -1.68 4.46
N HIS A 75 -5.16 -0.78 3.49
CA HIS A 75 -4.37 -0.81 2.28
C HIS A 75 -3.62 0.51 2.18
N TRP A 76 -2.30 0.42 2.03
CA TRP A 76 -1.46 1.51 1.55
C TRP A 76 -0.95 1.14 0.17
N GLY A 77 -0.92 2.10 -0.73
CA GLY A 77 -0.31 1.93 -2.04
C GLY A 77 0.21 3.24 -2.60
N ASN A 78 1.06 3.14 -3.63
CA ASN A 78 1.41 4.30 -4.45
C ASN A 78 0.13 5.00 -4.96
N PRO A 79 0.14 6.33 -5.14
CA PRO A 79 -1.01 7.04 -5.68
C PRO A 79 -1.40 6.38 -7.00
N SER A 80 -2.62 5.86 -7.09
CA SER A 80 -3.09 5.29 -8.35
C SER A 80 -3.09 6.41 -9.39
N GLU A 81 -2.34 6.25 -10.48
CA GLU A 81 -2.53 7.06 -11.68
C GLU A 81 -4.02 7.02 -12.03
N ALA A 82 -4.66 8.20 -12.06
CA ALA A 82 -6.08 8.35 -12.35
C ALA A 82 -6.44 7.83 -13.74
#